data_AF-A0A2E9SLP4-F1
#
_entry.id   AF-A0A2E9SLP4-F1
#
_cell.length_a   1.000
_cell.length_b   1.000
_cell.length_c   1.000
_cell.angle_alpha   90.00
_cell.angle_beta   90.00
_cell.angle_gamma   90.00
#
_symmetry.space_group_name_H-M   'P 1'
#
loop_
_entity.id
_entity.type
_entity.pdbx_description
1 polymer ?
#
loop_
_entity_poly.entity_id
_entity_poly.type
_entity_poly.pdbx_seq_one_letter_code
_entity_poly.pdbx_strand_id
1 'polypeptide(L)' 'MTDYKCRVMQVVVHPEKDAFIFSEMATRISIDDEGGGEFVKAEQTNTGSILINPDEWPELRAAIDRMVAECERAGGEQ' A
#
# COMPACT_ATOMS: atom_id res chain seq x y z
N MET A 1 -4.27 -37.01 4.37
CA MET A 1 -4.89 -35.87 5.09
C MET A 1 -4.14 -34.65 4.65
N THR A 2 -4.82 -33.60 4.19
CA THR A 2 -4.16 -32.41 3.65
C THR A 2 -3.96 -31.41 4.79
N ASP A 3 -2.72 -30.95 4.98
CA ASP A 3 -2.40 -29.88 5.91
C ASP A 3 -2.73 -28.52 5.28
N TYR A 4 -3.45 -27.67 6.01
CA TYR A 4 -3.83 -26.33 5.58
C TYR A 4 -3.00 -25.27 6.32
N LYS A 5 -2.59 -24.21 5.62
CA LYS A 5 -1.91 -23.05 6.21
C LYS A 5 -2.77 -21.79 6.07
N CYS A 6 -2.78 -20.96 7.11
CA CYS A 6 -3.34 -19.60 7.07
C CYS A 6 -2.20 -18.59 6.88
N ARG A 7 -2.40 -17.62 5.99
CA ARG A 7 -1.48 -16.50 5.75
C ARG A 7 -2.28 -15.22 5.67
N VAL A 8 -1.77 -14.15 6.30
CA VAL A 8 -2.32 -12.81 6.12
C VAL A 8 -1.90 -12.31 4.73
N MET A 9 -2.89 -12.01 3.89
CA MET A 9 -2.67 -11.54 2.52
C MET A 9 -2.95 -10.06 2.35
N GLN A 10 -3.60 -9.39 3.30
CA GLN A 10 -3.98 -7.99 3.18
C GLN A 10 -4.02 -7.28 4.54
N VAL A 11 -3.57 -6.02 4.55
CA VAL A 11 -3.80 -5.05 5.62
C VAL A 11 -4.47 -3.80 5.02
N VAL A 12 -5.25 -3.07 5.82
CA VAL A 12 -5.90 -1.83 5.38
C VAL A 12 -5.45 -0.68 6.26
N VAL A 13 -4.97 0.39 5.62
CA VAL A 13 -4.66 1.66 6.28
C VAL A 13 -5.85 2.58 6.09
N HIS A 14 -6.45 3.06 7.18
CA HIS A 14 -7.58 3.98 7.14
C HIS A 14 -7.53 4.95 8.33
N PRO A 15 -8.21 6.11 8.26
CA PRO A 15 -8.33 7.02 9.40
C PRO A 15 -8.94 6.33 10.63
N GLU A 16 -8.39 6.63 11.81
CA GLU A 16 -8.84 6.06 13.09
C GLU A 16 -10.23 6.56 13.50
N LYS A 17 -10.59 7.78 13.10
CA LYS A 17 -11.89 8.42 13.38
C LYS A 17 -12.68 8.59 12.08
N ASP A 18 -13.95 8.22 12.12
CA ASP A 18 -14.97 8.49 11.08
C ASP A 18 -14.68 7.96 9.65
N ALA A 19 -13.78 6.99 9.49
CA ALA A 19 -13.59 6.31 8.20
C ALA A 19 -13.86 4.81 8.31
N PHE A 20 -14.91 4.36 7.63
CA PHE A 20 -15.16 2.94 7.40
C PHE A 20 -14.02 2.33 6.57
N ILE A 21 -13.78 1.03 6.75
CA ILE A 21 -12.84 0.26 5.92
C ILE A 21 -13.21 0.35 4.42
N PHE A 22 -14.50 0.54 4.12
CA PHE A 22 -14.98 0.90 2.79
C PHE A 22 -15.07 2.42 2.68
N SER A 23 -13.95 3.04 2.35
CA SER A 23 -13.82 4.48 2.16
C SER A 23 -12.81 4.74 1.03
N GLU A 24 -12.95 5.86 0.34
CA GLU A 24 -11.93 6.33 -0.61
C GLU A 24 -10.62 6.71 0.10
N MET A 25 -10.68 7.01 1.40
CA MET A 25 -9.50 7.29 2.23
C MET A 25 -8.81 6.02 2.75
N ALA A 26 -9.36 4.83 2.47
CA ALA A 26 -8.79 3.56 2.91
C ALA A 26 -7.89 2.98 1.81
N THR A 27 -6.64 2.71 2.15
CA THR A 27 -5.66 2.06 1.28
C THR A 27 -5.51 0.59 1.65
N ARG A 28 -5.74 -0.30 0.69
CA ARG A 28 -5.50 -1.73 0.84
C ARG A 28 -4.08 -2.04 0.39
N ILE A 29 -3.33 -2.72 1.26
CA ILE A 29 -2.00 -3.24 0.96
C ILE A 29 -2.11 -4.77 1.01
N SER A 30 -1.95 -5.42 -0.14
CA SER A 30 -2.12 -6.87 -0.26
C SER A 30 -0.95 -7.55 -0.95
N ILE A 31 -0.82 -8.86 -0.75
CA ILE A 31 0.07 -9.73 -1.51
C ILE A 31 -0.75 -10.31 -2.67
N ASP A 32 -0.27 -10.10 -3.89
CA ASP A 32 -0.86 -10.64 -5.12
C ASP A 32 0.10 -11.67 -5.75
N ASP A 33 -0.43 -12.77 -6.28
CA ASP A 33 0.35 -13.86 -6.91
C ASP A 33 -0.34 -14.28 -8.20
N GLU A 34 0.17 -13.76 -9.32
CA GLU A 34 -0.35 -14.05 -10.66
C GLU A 34 0.35 -15.27 -11.31
N GLY A 35 1.04 -16.12 -10.52
CA GLY A 35 1.72 -17.33 -11.01
C GLY A 35 3.15 -17.10 -11.51
N GLY A 36 3.71 -15.91 -11.24
CA GLY A 36 5.09 -15.52 -11.58
C GLY A 36 5.92 -15.02 -10.39
N GLY A 37 5.38 -15.09 -9.18
CA GLY A 37 5.96 -14.52 -7.96
C GLY A 37 4.96 -13.63 -7.23
N GLU A 38 5.25 -13.36 -5.96
CA GLU A 38 4.42 -12.51 -5.11
C GLU A 38 4.80 -11.02 -5.25
N PHE A 39 3.80 -10.17 -5.45
CA PHE A 39 3.94 -8.71 -5.51
C PHE A 39 3.16 -8.07 -4.37
N VAL A 40 3.60 -6.89 -3.92
CA VAL A 40 2.77 -6.06 -3.03
C VAL A 40 1.90 -5.16 -3.89
N LYS A 41 0.58 -5.29 -3.75
CA LYS A 41 -0.39 -4.38 -4.37
C LYS A 41 -0.80 -3.31 -3.38
N ALA A 42 -0.71 -2.04 -3.77
CA ALA A 42 -1.30 -0.91 -3.05
C ALA A 42 -2.46 -0.34 -3.87
N GLU A 43 -3.65 -0.21 -3.28
CA GLU A 43 -4.88 0.19 -3.97
C GLU A 43 -5.75 1.08 -3.07
N GLN A 44 -6.30 2.15 -3.66
CA GLN A 44 -7.37 2.94 -3.08
C GLN A 44 -8.60 2.90 -3.98
N THR A 45 -9.79 2.96 -3.37
CA THR A 45 -11.05 2.97 -4.11
C THR A 45 -11.10 4.19 -5.02
N ASN A 46 -11.36 3.98 -6.32
CA ASN A 46 -11.47 5.02 -7.35
C ASN A 46 -10.17 5.79 -7.69
N THR A 47 -9.02 5.42 -7.12
CA THR A 47 -7.72 6.08 -7.40
C THR A 47 -6.79 5.21 -8.25
N GLY A 48 -7.04 3.89 -8.28
CA GLY A 48 -6.22 2.91 -8.99
C GLY A 48 -5.30 2.13 -8.05
N SER A 49 -4.38 1.37 -8.66
CA SER A 49 -3.46 0.49 -7.92
C SER A 49 -2.09 0.40 -8.58
N ILE A 50 -1.08 0.08 -7.78
CA ILE A 50 0.26 -0.27 -8.24
C ILE A 50 0.65 -1.66 -7.72
N LEU A 51 1.45 -2.38 -8.51
CA LEU A 51 2.15 -3.59 -8.08
C LEU A 51 3.61 -3.25 -7.83
N ILE A 52 4.13 -3.70 -6.70
CA ILE A 52 5.50 -3.43 -6.24
C ILE A 52 6.22 -4.76 -6.13
N ASN A 53 7.33 -4.89 -6.84
CA ASN A 53 8.23 -6.02 -6.68
C ASN A 53 8.97 -5.90 -5.33
N PRO A 54 8.98 -6.94 -4.47
CA PRO A 54 9.76 -6.92 -3.22
C PRO A 54 11.23 -6.53 -3.40
N ASP A 55 11.85 -6.87 -4.54
CA ASP A 55 13.26 -6.55 -4.83
C ASP A 55 13.50 -5.05 -5.05
N GLU A 56 12.50 -4.32 -5.57
CA GLU A 56 12.61 -2.88 -5.84
C GLU A 56 12.19 -2.02 -4.64
N TRP A 57 11.57 -2.64 -3.63
CA TRP A 57 10.97 -1.94 -2.50
C TRP A 57 11.94 -1.00 -1.75
N PRO A 58 13.22 -1.35 -1.48
CA PRO A 58 14.12 -0.44 -0.78
C PRO A 58 14.30 0.90 -1.50
N GLU A 59 14.44 0.87 -2.83
CA GLU A 59 14.62 2.06 -3.66
C GLU A 59 13.31 2.84 -3.80
N LEU A 60 12.20 2.13 -4.03
CA LEU A 60 10.88 2.75 -4.15
C LEU A 60 10.48 3.45 -2.84
N ARG A 61 10.71 2.81 -1.69
CA ARG A 61 10.45 3.39 -0.37
C ARG A 61 11.27 4.66 -0.15
N ALA A 62 12.58 4.62 -0.44
CA ALA A 62 13.44 5.79 -0.28
C ALA A 62 13.00 6.98 -1.16
N ALA A 63 12.58 6.70 -2.40
CA ALA A 63 12.03 7.72 -3.29
C ALA A 63 10.70 8.30 -2.77
N ILE A 64 9.79 7.45 -2.29
CA ILE A 64 8.51 7.88 -1.69
C ILE A 64 8.76 8.73 -0.44
N ASP A 65 9.59 8.26 0.50
CA ASP A 65 9.94 8.98 1.74
C ASP A 65 10.49 10.39 1.41
N ARG A 66 11.34 10.49 0.39
CA ARG A 66 11.86 11.78 -0.10
C ARG A 66 10.74 12.68 -0.63
N MET A 67 9.85 12.16 -1.49
CA MET A 67 8.76 12.96 -2.05
C MET A 67 7.76 13.43 -1.00
N VAL A 68 7.46 12.59 0.00
CA VAL A 68 6.61 12.96 1.14
C VAL A 68 7.22 14.13 1.92
N ALA A 69 8.52 14.08 2.20
CA ALA A 69 9.21 15.18 2.89
C ALA A 69 9.19 16.50 2.09
N GLU A 70 9.22 16.44 0.75
CA GLU A 70 9.09 17.64 -0.10
C GLU A 70 7.67 18.22 -0.10
N CYS A 71 6.62 17.38 -0.02
CA CYS A 71 5.23 17.83 0.07
C CYS A 71 4.99 18.75 1.28
N GLU A 72 5.67 18.52 2.41
CA GLU A 72 5.56 19.35 3.60
C GLU A 72 6.24 20.73 3.44
N ARG A 73 7.30 20.81 2.61
CA ARG A 73 8.02 22.07 2.36
C ARG A 73 7.25 23.03 1.44
N ALA A 74 6.41 22.50 0.55
CA ALA A 74 5.62 23.31 -0.38
C ALA A 74 4.44 24.07 0.26
N GLY A 75 4.06 23.73 1.50
CA GLY A 75 2.97 24.37 2.24
C GLY A 75 3.40 25.43 3.28
N GLY A 76 4.69 25.73 3.37
CA GLY A 76 5.29 26.52 4.46
C GLY A 76 5.93 27.86 4.07
N GLU A 77 5.48 28.48 2.98
CA GLU A 77 5.74 29.91 2.70
C GLU A 77 4.40 30.62 2.44
N GLN A 78 3.74 30.99 3.54
CA GLN A 78 2.87 32.16 3.70
C GLN A 78 2.50 32.37 5.18
#